data_AF-Q5YZL7-F1
#
_entry.id   AF-Q5YZL7-F1
#
_cell.length_a   1.000
_cell.length_b   1.000
_cell.length_c   1.000
_cell.angle_alpha   90.00
_cell.angle_beta   90.00
_cell.angle_gamma   90.00
#
_symmetry.space_group_name_H-M   'P 1'
#
loop_
_entity.id
_entity.type
_entity.pdbx_description
1 polymer ?
#
loop_
_entity_poly.entity_id
_entity_poly.type
_entity_poly.pdbx_seq_one_letter_code
_entity_poly.pdbx_strand_id
1 'polypeptide(L)'
;MMARQLIAHVHVYDGDGRAHVFGPGDNVPDELAKRITNPAVWESNRDSDDDPSESWTVADLKAYAELHDIDLGEATKKADILAVIAQADDRS
;
A
#
# COMPACT_ATOMS: atom_id res chain seq x y z
N MET A 1 12.94 -13.13 11.15
CA MET A 1 11.76 -12.91 11.99
C MET A 1 10.84 -12.03 11.18
N MET A 2 9.60 -12.46 10.90
CA MET A 2 8.71 -11.79 9.93
C MET A 2 7.58 -11.11 10.70
N ALA A 3 7.77 -9.87 11.13
CA ALA A 3 6.70 -9.07 11.69
C ALA A 3 5.66 -8.73 10.60
N ARG A 4 4.37 -8.75 10.93
CA ARG A 4 3.29 -8.37 10.01
C ARG A 4 2.70 -7.03 10.42
N GLN A 5 2.53 -6.13 9.47
CA GLN A 5 1.94 -4.82 9.71
C GLN A 5 0.40 -4.87 9.66
N LEU A 6 -0.23 -4.07 10.52
CA LEU A 6 -1.68 -3.92 10.57
C LEU A 6 -2.14 -2.71 9.75
N ILE A 7 -3.35 -2.75 9.20
CA ILE A 7 -4.01 -1.62 8.53
C ILE A 7 -5.19 -1.05 9.35
N ALA A 8 -5.43 -1.61 10.52
CA ALA A 8 -6.56 -1.27 11.38
C ALA A 8 -6.17 -1.41 12.84
N HIS A 9 -6.99 -0.83 13.71
CA HIS A 9 -6.82 -0.95 15.15
C HIS A 9 -7.24 -2.35 15.63
N VAL A 10 -6.34 -3.08 16.28
CA VAL A 10 -6.57 -4.46 16.75
C VAL A 10 -6.18 -4.61 18.21
N HIS A 11 -7.05 -5.26 18.98
CA HIS A 11 -6.78 -5.69 20.35
C HIS A 11 -6.53 -7.20 20.35
N VAL A 12 -5.38 -7.63 20.82
CA VAL A 12 -4.99 -9.05 20.89
C VAL A 12 -4.44 -9.37 22.27
N TYR A 13 -4.84 -10.52 22.80
CA TYR A 13 -4.33 -11.01 24.09
C TYR A 13 -3.14 -11.93 23.88
N ASP A 14 -2.08 -11.77 24.67
CA ASP A 14 -0.91 -12.66 24.66
C ASP A 14 -1.17 -13.98 25.41
N GLY A 15 -0.13 -14.84 25.49
CA GLY A 15 -0.18 -16.12 26.20
C GLY A 15 -0.44 -16.00 27.71
N ASP A 16 -0.05 -14.87 28.30
CA ASP A 16 -0.20 -14.54 29.71
C ASP A 16 -1.52 -13.82 30.02
N GLY A 17 -2.34 -13.56 28.99
CA GLY A 17 -3.64 -12.90 29.11
C GLY A 17 -3.56 -11.36 29.15
N ARG A 18 -2.42 -10.74 28.81
CA ARG A 18 -2.32 -9.29 28.71
C ARG A 18 -2.86 -8.82 27.37
N ALA A 19 -3.64 -7.74 27.40
CA ALA A 19 -4.12 -7.07 26.20
C ALA A 19 -3.01 -6.21 25.58
N HIS A 20 -2.70 -6.46 24.31
CA HIS A 20 -1.88 -5.63 23.46
C HIS A 20 -2.77 -4.94 22.44
N VAL A 21 -2.55 -3.65 22.27
CA VAL A 21 -3.30 -2.81 21.33
C VAL A 21 -2.33 -2.35 20.26
N PHE A 22 -2.66 -2.64 19.01
CA PHE A 22 -1.88 -2.23 17.86
C PHE A 22 -2.72 -1.35 16.94
N GLY A 23 -2.11 -0.32 16.39
CA GLY A 23 -2.69 0.58 15.40
C GLY A 23 -2.34 0.20 13.96
N PRO A 24 -2.90 0.95 12.98
CA PRO A 24 -2.44 0.87 11.59
C PRO A 24 -0.96 1.26 11.47
N GLY A 25 -0.19 0.51 10.70
CA GLY A 25 1.26 0.64 10.52
C GLY A 25 2.11 -0.10 11.57
N ASP A 26 1.51 -0.54 12.68
CA ASP A 26 2.25 -1.22 13.75
C ASP A 26 2.68 -2.62 13.34
N ASN A 27 3.90 -2.97 13.76
CA ASN A 27 4.48 -4.29 13.55
C ASN A 27 4.04 -5.26 14.65
N VAL A 28 3.30 -6.29 14.25
CA VAL A 28 2.85 -7.34 15.17
C VAL A 28 3.84 -8.51 15.16
N PRO A 29 4.33 -8.95 16.34
CA PRO A 29 5.14 -10.16 16.48
C PRO A 29 4.40 -11.42 15.98
N ASP A 30 5.12 -12.37 15.40
CA ASP A 30 4.58 -13.66 14.90
C ASP A 30 3.68 -14.38 15.93
N GLU A 31 4.03 -14.33 17.22
CA GLU A 31 3.25 -14.97 18.29
C GLU A 31 1.84 -14.38 18.42
N LEU A 32 1.71 -13.07 18.28
CA LEU A 32 0.43 -12.37 18.33
C LEU A 32 -0.27 -12.42 16.97
N ALA A 33 0.47 -12.44 15.87
CA ALA A 33 -0.10 -12.57 14.53
C ALA A 33 -0.81 -13.89 14.31
N LYS A 34 -0.36 -14.99 14.92
CA LYS A 34 -1.07 -16.28 14.91
C LYS A 34 -2.45 -16.22 15.59
N ARG A 35 -2.67 -15.25 16.49
CA ARG A 35 -3.93 -15.07 17.22
C ARG A 35 -4.91 -14.16 16.49
N ILE A 36 -4.41 -13.29 15.62
CA ILE A 36 -5.23 -12.41 14.81
C ILE A 36 -5.69 -13.22 13.57
N THR A 37 -6.91 -13.76 13.68
CA THR A 37 -7.52 -14.61 12.66
C THR A 37 -8.21 -13.84 11.54
N ASN A 38 -8.42 -12.53 11.71
CA ASN A 38 -9.04 -11.69 10.69
C ASN A 38 -8.00 -11.30 9.63
N PRO A 39 -8.04 -11.84 8.41
CA PRO A 39 -7.06 -11.51 7.39
C PRO A 39 -7.14 -10.04 6.92
N ALA A 40 -8.31 -9.41 7.02
CA ALA A 40 -8.54 -8.05 6.53
C ALA A 40 -7.86 -6.97 7.36
N VAL A 41 -7.35 -7.29 8.55
CA VAL A 41 -6.59 -6.33 9.38
C VAL A 41 -5.11 -6.27 9.03
N TRP A 42 -4.64 -7.20 8.21
CA TRP A 42 -3.25 -7.25 7.79
C TRP A 42 -3.01 -6.38 6.56
N GLU A 43 -1.83 -5.78 6.51
CA GLU A 43 -1.28 -5.18 5.31
C GLU A 43 -0.83 -6.30 4.37
N SER A 44 -1.80 -6.97 3.72
CA SER A 44 -1.50 -8.06 2.78
C SER A 44 -1.49 -7.63 1.32
N ASN A 45 -2.08 -6.49 0.96
CA ASN A 45 -1.95 -5.87 -0.37
C ASN A 45 -2.78 -4.58 -0.45
N ARG A 46 -2.62 -3.64 0.50
CA ARG A 46 -2.79 -2.26 0.05
C ARG A 46 -1.49 -1.98 -0.66
N ASP A 47 -1.48 -2.24 -1.96
CA ASP A 47 -0.42 -1.85 -2.85
C ASP A 47 0.03 -0.46 -2.40
N SER A 48 1.18 -0.39 -1.73
CA SER A 48 2.00 0.80 -1.74
C SER A 48 2.50 0.94 -3.16
N ASP A 49 1.55 1.21 -4.05
CA ASP A 49 1.75 1.72 -5.39
C ASP A 49 2.11 3.18 -5.17
N ASP A 50 3.25 3.44 -4.53
CA ASP A 50 3.91 4.74 -4.70
C ASP A 50 4.47 4.81 -6.13
N ASP A 51 4.60 3.65 -6.78
CA ASP A 51 5.01 3.47 -8.17
C ASP A 51 3.77 3.28 -9.05
N PRO A 52 3.53 4.12 -10.05
CA PRO A 52 2.33 4.09 -10.89
C PRO A 52 2.27 2.77 -11.68
N SER A 53 1.49 1.81 -11.20
CA SER A 53 1.40 0.48 -11.82
C SER A 53 0.13 0.27 -12.65
N GLU A 54 0.11 -0.84 -13.40
CA GLU A 54 -1.06 -1.25 -14.17
C GLU A 54 -2.30 -1.56 -13.30
N SER A 55 -2.19 -1.47 -11.97
CA SER A 55 -3.32 -1.56 -11.05
C SER A 55 -4.08 -0.23 -10.91
N TRP A 56 -3.42 0.91 -11.13
CA TRP A 56 -4.01 2.25 -10.93
C TRP A 56 -5.08 2.62 -11.95
N THR A 57 -6.07 3.41 -11.52
CA THR A 57 -7.07 3.90 -12.47
C THR A 57 -6.49 5.02 -13.33
N VAL A 58 -7.09 5.28 -14.50
CA VAL A 58 -6.69 6.42 -15.35
C VAL A 58 -6.82 7.75 -14.60
N ALA A 59 -7.74 7.84 -13.63
CA ALA A 59 -7.88 9.03 -12.80
C ALA A 59 -6.70 9.19 -11.84
N ASP A 60 -6.26 8.10 -11.18
CA ASP A 60 -5.12 8.13 -10.25
C ASP A 60 -3.81 8.43 -10.99
N LEU A 61 -3.59 7.81 -12.15
CA LEU A 61 -2.41 8.08 -12.99
C LEU A 61 -2.35 9.55 -13.45
N LYS A 62 -3.49 10.16 -13.79
CA LYS A 62 -3.55 11.58 -14.14
C LYS A 62 -3.26 12.48 -12.94
N ALA A 63 -3.82 12.16 -11.78
CA ALA A 63 -3.56 12.89 -10.55
C ALA A 63 -2.07 12.84 -10.17
N TYR A 64 -1.42 11.69 -10.35
CA TYR A 64 0.03 11.53 -10.15
C TYR A 64 0.83 12.36 -11.14
N ALA A 65 0.47 12.33 -12.43
CA ALA A 65 1.13 13.14 -13.44
C ALA A 65 1.01 14.65 -13.14
N GLU A 66 -0.16 15.13 -12.72
CA GLU A 66 -0.34 16.53 -12.29
C GLU A 66 0.47 16.86 -11.03
N LEU A 67 0.55 15.94 -10.06
CA LEU A 67 1.31 16.13 -8.83
C LEU A 67 2.83 16.22 -9.09
N HIS A 68 3.32 15.43 -10.05
CA HIS A 68 4.74 15.37 -10.43
C HIS A 68 5.09 16.29 -11.60
N ASP A 69 4.16 17.15 -12.05
CA ASP A 69 4.33 18.06 -13.19
C ASP A 69 4.75 17.33 -14.49
N ILE A 70 4.23 16.11 -14.68
CA ILE A 70 4.48 15.25 -15.85
C ILE A 70 3.46 15.58 -16.94
N ASP A 71 3.93 15.99 -18.11
CA ASP A 71 3.09 16.21 -19.28
C ASP A 71 2.68 14.88 -19.93
N LEU A 72 1.39 14.54 -19.86
CA LEU A 72 0.82 13.35 -20.49
C LEU A 72 0.59 13.51 -22.01
N GLY A 73 0.67 14.72 -22.56
CA GLY A 73 0.49 14.97 -23.99
C GLY A 73 -0.81 14.39 -24.57
N GLU A 74 -0.70 13.60 -25.64
CA GLU A 74 -1.84 12.92 -26.30
C GLU A 74 -2.19 11.56 -25.67
N ALA A 75 -1.55 11.18 -24.55
CA ALA A 75 -1.81 9.92 -23.89
C ALA A 75 -3.21 9.91 -23.25
N THR A 76 -4.12 9.17 -23.87
CA THR A 76 -5.51 9.04 -23.42
C THR A 76 -5.84 7.64 -22.90
N LYS A 77 -5.02 6.64 -23.24
CA LYS A 77 -5.17 5.28 -22.75
C LYS A 77 -4.29 5.07 -21.53
N LYS A 78 -4.77 4.22 -20.63
CA LYS A 78 -4.05 3.84 -19.39
C LYS A 78 -2.60 3.42 -19.67
N ALA A 79 -2.40 2.54 -20.64
CA ALA A 79 -1.07 2.05 -20.99
C ALA A 79 -0.14 3.16 -21.51
N ASP A 80 -0.68 4.09 -22.31
CA ASP A 80 0.09 5.22 -22.82
C ASP A 80 0.46 6.18 -21.69
N ILE A 81 -0.48 6.49 -20.79
CA ILE A 81 -0.27 7.38 -19.63
C ILE A 81 0.80 6.79 -18.70
N LEU A 82 0.69 5.51 -18.38
CA LEU A 82 1.65 4.81 -17.52
C LEU A 82 3.05 4.80 -18.13
N ALA A 83 3.15 4.57 -19.44
CA ALA A 83 4.45 4.62 -20.14
C ALA A 83 5.09 6.00 -20.08
N VAL A 84 4.30 7.08 -20.20
CA VAL A 84 4.80 8.46 -20.08
C VAL A 84 5.30 8.75 -18.66
N ILE A 85 4.52 8.34 -17.66
CA ILE A 85 4.89 8.54 -16.25
C ILE A 85 6.16 7.76 -15.90
N ALA A 86 6.23 6.47 -16.25
CA ALA A 86 7.40 5.64 -16.02
C ALA A 86 8.65 6.17 -16.75
N GLN A 87 8.47 6.72 -17.96
CA GLN A 87 9.57 7.34 -18.70
C GLN A 87 10.06 8.65 -18.08
N ALA A 88 9.19 9.41 -17.40
CA ALA A 88 9.55 10.63 -16.71
C ALA A 88 10.31 10.34 -15.40
N ASP A 89 9.92 9.29 -14.68
CA ASP A 89 10.54 8.86 -13.43
C ASP A 89 12.00 8.37 -13.64
N ASP A 90 12.25 7.50 -14.64
CA ASP A 90 13.58 6.96 -14.97
C ASP A 90 14.61 8.03 -15.38
N ARG A 91 14.18 9.25 -15.72
CA ARG A 91 15.05 10.36 -16.14
C ARG A 91 15.46 11.30 -15.01
N SER A 92 15.03 11.04 -13.77
CA SER A 92 15.26 11.90 -12.60
C SER A 92 16.48 11.50 -11.75
#